data_AF-A0A7S0EV54-F1
#
_entry.id   AF-A0A7S0EV54-F1
#
_cell.length_a   1.000
_cell.length_b   1.000
_cell.length_c   1.000
_cell.angle_alpha   90.00
_cell.angle_beta   90.00
_cell.angle_gamma   90.00
#
_symmetry.space_group_name_H-M   'P 1'
#
loop_
_entity.id
_entity.type
_entity.pdbx_description
1 polymer ?
#
loop_
_entity_poly.entity_id
_entity_poly.type
_entity_poly.pdbx_seq_one_letter_code
_entity_poly.pdbx_strand_id
1 'polypeptide(L)'
;GGAHRFYDTFRSVLQVELMPLKELQAAVEGLLFLAAEGPEEELFTVSASGAEVAVAWPEPLFPFLLVNMGSGVSVVRVDGEDHFARVGGTACGGATFLGLARALTGLRDFHELLSLAARGDNRNVDKTVGDIYGS
;
A
#
# COMPACT_ATOMS: atom_id res chain seq x y z
N GLY A 1 -10.51 9.46 -0.28
CA GLY A 1 -11.69 9.12 0.57
C GLY A 1 -12.09 10.18 1.61
N GLY A 2 -11.25 10.48 2.60
CA GLY A 2 -11.61 11.36 3.73
C GLY A 2 -11.97 12.80 3.35
N ALA A 3 -11.35 13.35 2.30
CA ALA A 3 -11.64 14.70 1.80
C ALA A 3 -13.13 14.93 1.47
N HIS A 4 -13.83 13.90 0.98
CA HIS A 4 -15.28 13.96 0.78
C HIS A 4 -16.06 13.75 2.07
N ARG A 5 -15.71 12.71 2.85
CA ARG A 5 -16.43 12.35 4.09
C ARG A 5 -16.45 13.46 5.13
N PHE A 6 -15.35 14.21 5.24
CA PHE A 6 -15.17 15.22 6.29
C PHE A 6 -15.28 16.65 5.77
N TYR A 7 -15.66 16.85 4.50
CA TYR A 7 -15.74 18.17 3.86
C TYR A 7 -16.48 19.21 4.72
N ASP A 8 -17.69 18.88 5.16
CA ASP A 8 -18.51 19.78 5.98
C ASP A 8 -17.94 19.99 7.39
N THR A 9 -17.24 19.00 7.92
CA THR A 9 -16.56 19.12 9.22
C THR A 9 -15.41 20.13 9.13
N PHE A 10 -14.59 20.06 8.08
CA PHE A 10 -13.53 21.03 7.84
C PHE A 10 -14.09 22.45 7.67
N ARG A 11 -15.18 22.59 6.90
CA ARG A 11 -15.83 23.88 6.70
C ARG A 11 -16.43 24.45 7.98
N SER A 12 -17.12 23.64 8.78
CA SER A 12 -17.83 24.12 9.97
C SER A 12 -16.91 24.39 11.16
N VAL A 13 -15.87 23.57 11.35
CA VAL A 13 -14.98 23.67 12.53
C VAL A 13 -13.78 24.56 12.26
N LEU A 14 -13.15 24.41 11.10
CA LEU A 14 -11.90 25.10 10.77
C LEU A 14 -12.11 26.31 9.86
N GLN A 15 -13.33 26.50 9.34
CA GLN A 15 -13.67 27.60 8.42
C GLN A 15 -12.80 27.62 7.16
N VAL A 16 -12.36 26.45 6.70
CA VAL A 16 -11.59 26.27 5.46
C VAL A 16 -12.43 25.55 4.40
N GLU A 17 -12.17 25.87 3.14
CA GLU A 17 -12.72 25.15 2.00
C GLU A 17 -11.72 24.09 1.53
N LEU A 18 -12.17 22.84 1.39
CA LEU A 18 -11.33 21.78 0.83
C LEU A 18 -11.45 21.80 -0.69
N MET A 19 -10.36 21.47 -1.38
CA MET A 19 -10.37 21.14 -2.80
C MET A 19 -10.09 19.64 -2.96
N PRO A 20 -11.12 18.77 -3.03
CA PRO A 20 -10.92 17.34 -3.10
C PRO A 20 -10.26 16.94 -4.43
N LEU A 21 -9.13 16.24 -4.35
CA LEU A 21 -8.50 15.61 -5.50
C LEU A 21 -8.92 14.14 -5.61
N LYS A 22 -8.92 13.61 -6.84
CA LYS A 22 -9.11 12.19 -7.07
C LYS A 22 -7.91 11.43 -6.53
N GLU A 23 -8.17 10.46 -5.65
CA GLU A 23 -7.13 9.73 -4.90
C GLU A 23 -6.07 9.07 -5.79
N LEU A 24 -6.50 8.39 -6.87
CA LEU A 24 -5.59 7.73 -7.80
C LEU A 24 -4.73 8.72 -8.58
N GLN A 25 -5.32 9.85 -8.96
CA GLN A 25 -4.61 10.90 -9.70
C GLN A 25 -3.52 11.51 -8.83
N ALA A 26 -3.85 11.90 -7.59
CA ALA A 26 -2.87 12.44 -6.65
C ALA A 26 -1.73 11.46 -6.34
N ALA A 27 -2.03 10.14 -6.27
CA ALA A 27 -1.01 9.12 -6.05
C ALA A 27 -0.06 8.97 -7.25
N VAL A 28 -0.59 8.96 -8.48
CA VAL A 28 0.23 8.87 -9.70
C VAL A 28 1.06 10.14 -9.89
N GLU A 29 0.44 11.33 -9.82
CA GLU A 29 1.12 12.62 -9.96
C GLU A 29 2.22 12.80 -8.89
N GLY A 30 1.96 12.40 -7.64
CA GLY A 30 2.96 12.44 -6.58
C GLY A 30 4.15 11.52 -6.84
N LEU A 31 3.92 10.33 -7.38
CA LEU A 31 5.00 9.40 -7.75
C LEU A 31 5.83 9.94 -8.91
N LEU A 32 5.19 10.53 -9.92
CA LEU A 32 5.89 11.14 -11.06
C LEU A 32 6.71 12.35 -10.62
N PHE A 33 6.19 13.14 -9.68
CA PHE A 33 6.94 14.22 -9.04
C PHE A 33 8.18 13.69 -8.31
N LEU A 34 8.08 12.60 -7.54
CA LEU A 34 9.24 11.99 -6.88
C LEU A 34 10.25 11.42 -7.89
N ALA A 35 9.79 10.89 -9.03
CA ALA A 35 10.68 10.41 -10.08
C ALA A 35 11.46 11.54 -10.75
N ALA A 36 10.85 12.72 -10.90
CA ALA A 36 11.48 13.88 -11.55
C ALA A 36 12.34 14.71 -10.59
N GLU A 37 11.89 14.90 -9.35
CA GLU A 37 12.43 15.90 -8.41
C GLU A 37 12.78 15.33 -7.02
N GLY A 38 12.53 14.03 -6.80
CA GLY A 38 12.75 13.38 -5.51
C GLY A 38 14.23 13.13 -5.21
N PRO A 39 14.56 12.79 -3.95
CA PRO A 39 15.92 12.42 -3.59
C PRO A 39 16.34 11.11 -4.26
N GLU A 40 17.64 10.94 -4.53
CA GLU A 40 18.18 9.76 -5.23
C GLU A 40 17.88 8.42 -4.52
N GLU A 41 17.65 8.44 -3.20
CA GLU A 41 17.42 7.26 -2.37
C GLU A 41 15.92 6.97 -2.11
N GLU A 42 15.00 7.66 -2.77
CA GLU A 42 13.55 7.49 -2.55
C GLU A 42 13.03 6.12 -3.03
N LEU A 43 13.68 5.51 -4.03
CA LEU A 43 13.30 4.23 -4.60
C LEU A 43 14.31 3.15 -4.19
N PHE A 44 13.80 2.02 -3.70
CA PHE A 44 14.63 0.88 -3.31
C PHE A 44 13.99 -0.45 -3.69
N THR A 45 14.84 -1.48 -3.76
CA THR A 45 14.41 -2.88 -3.86
C THR A 45 14.90 -3.65 -2.64
N VAL A 46 14.23 -4.75 -2.32
CA VAL A 46 14.65 -5.65 -1.24
C VAL A 46 15.35 -6.85 -1.87
N SER A 47 16.62 -7.03 -1.53
CA SER A 47 17.43 -8.16 -2.01
C SER A 47 16.99 -9.48 -1.39
N ALA A 48 17.52 -10.61 -1.90
CA ALA A 48 17.23 -11.94 -1.37
C ALA A 48 17.63 -12.11 0.11
N SER A 49 18.58 -11.32 0.62
CA SER A 49 18.97 -11.31 2.03
C SER A 49 18.05 -10.47 2.91
N GLY A 50 17.06 -9.77 2.33
CA GLY A 50 16.20 -8.82 3.02
C GLY A 50 16.80 -7.42 3.17
N ALA A 51 18.00 -7.16 2.65
CA ALA A 51 18.60 -5.84 2.69
C ALA A 51 17.96 -4.92 1.64
N GLU A 52 17.63 -3.69 2.05
CA GLU A 52 17.20 -2.61 1.17
C GLU A 52 18.39 -2.09 0.34
N VAL A 53 18.16 -1.94 -0.96
CA VAL A 53 19.15 -1.45 -1.91
C VAL A 53 18.51 -0.32 -2.69
N ALA A 54 19.01 0.89 -2.50
CA ALA A 54 18.59 2.06 -3.27
C ALA A 54 18.82 1.81 -4.77
N VAL A 55 17.86 2.22 -5.59
CA VAL A 55 17.91 2.07 -7.04
C VAL A 55 17.49 3.37 -7.70
N ALA A 56 18.12 3.69 -8.83
CA ALA A 56 17.68 4.79 -9.67
C ALA A 56 16.29 4.50 -10.25
N TRP A 57 15.52 5.56 -10.51
CA TRP A 57 14.29 5.46 -11.28
C TRP A 57 14.57 4.88 -12.67
N PRO A 58 13.72 3.96 -13.17
CA PRO A 58 13.96 3.31 -14.46
C PRO A 58 13.80 4.29 -15.62
N GLU A 59 14.65 4.15 -16.64
CA GLU A 59 14.54 4.86 -17.92
C GLU A 59 14.42 3.85 -19.08
N PRO A 60 13.30 3.84 -19.82
CA PRO A 60 12.10 4.68 -19.63
C PRO A 60 11.28 4.28 -18.39
N LEU A 61 10.62 5.26 -17.76
CA LEU A 61 9.80 5.03 -16.55
C LEU A 61 8.55 4.19 -16.84
N PHE A 62 7.93 4.42 -18.01
CA PHE A 62 6.66 3.79 -18.38
C PHE A 62 6.88 2.55 -19.27
N PRO A 63 5.97 1.56 -19.21
CA PRO A 63 4.83 1.47 -18.30
C PRO A 63 5.19 0.84 -16.94
N PHE A 64 4.41 1.11 -15.90
CA PHE A 64 4.54 0.44 -14.61
C PHE A 64 3.19 0.15 -13.94
N LEU A 65 3.22 -0.74 -12.93
CA LEU A 65 2.08 -0.99 -12.06
C LEU A 65 2.30 -0.32 -10.71
N LEU A 66 1.41 0.60 -10.34
CA LEU A 66 1.32 1.13 -8.99
C LEU A 66 0.36 0.26 -8.17
N VAL A 67 0.90 -0.41 -7.16
CA VAL A 67 0.12 -1.19 -6.18
C VAL A 67 0.01 -0.39 -4.89
N ASN A 68 -1.08 0.34 -4.74
CA ASN A 68 -1.32 1.15 -3.54
C ASN A 68 -1.98 0.32 -2.45
N MET A 69 -1.29 0.12 -1.32
CA MET A 69 -1.73 -0.70 -0.19
C MET A 69 -2.16 0.18 0.98
N GLY A 70 -3.48 0.32 1.18
CA GLY A 70 -4.09 0.98 2.33
C GLY A 70 -5.01 0.03 3.09
N SER A 71 -6.20 0.50 3.48
CA SER A 71 -7.24 -0.37 4.08
C SER A 71 -7.59 -1.55 3.18
N GLY A 72 -7.74 -1.30 1.88
CA GLY A 72 -7.73 -2.29 0.80
C GLY A 72 -6.52 -2.06 -0.12
N VAL A 73 -6.48 -2.76 -1.25
CA VAL A 73 -5.40 -2.62 -2.25
C VAL A 73 -5.99 -2.19 -3.59
N SER A 74 -5.35 -1.24 -4.25
CA SER A 74 -5.65 -0.84 -5.63
C SER A 74 -4.46 -1.10 -6.53
N VAL A 75 -4.71 -1.70 -7.69
CA VAL A 75 -3.70 -1.95 -8.72
C VAL A 75 -4.00 -1.04 -9.91
N VAL A 76 -3.06 -0.16 -10.22
CA VAL A 76 -3.18 0.86 -11.26
C VAL A 76 -2.11 0.60 -12.30
N ARG A 77 -2.49 0.52 -13.57
CA ARG A 77 -1.56 0.54 -14.69
C ARG A 77 -1.32 1.98 -15.10
N VAL A 78 -0.05 2.37 -15.17
CA VAL A 78 0.39 3.70 -15.59
C VAL A 78 1.18 3.54 -16.88
N ASP A 79 0.61 4.01 -17.97
CA ASP A 79 1.16 3.91 -19.32
C ASP A 79 1.82 5.23 -19.77
N GLY A 80 1.60 6.34 -19.04
CA GLY A 80 2.16 7.66 -19.26
C GLY A 80 1.66 8.66 -18.19
N GLU A 81 2.14 9.91 -18.24
CA GLU A 81 1.86 10.93 -17.21
C GLU A 81 0.36 11.12 -16.94
N ASP A 82 -0.43 11.29 -18.00
CA ASP A 82 -1.88 11.45 -17.93
C ASP A 82 -2.67 10.19 -18.32
N HIS A 83 -1.98 9.06 -18.54
CA HIS A 83 -2.60 7.83 -19.01
C HIS A 83 -2.42 6.70 -18.00
N PHE A 84 -3.40 6.59 -17.09
CA PHE A 84 -3.46 5.54 -16.10
C PHE A 84 -4.89 5.06 -15.84
N ALA A 85 -5.01 3.79 -15.47
CA ALA A 85 -6.29 3.17 -15.17
C ALA A 85 -6.16 2.18 -14.03
N ARG A 86 -7.17 2.14 -13.15
CA ARG A 86 -7.30 1.07 -12.15
C ARG A 86 -7.64 -0.22 -12.89
N VAL A 87 -6.70 -1.16 -12.90
CA VAL A 87 -6.85 -2.47 -13.56
C VAL A 87 -7.29 -3.57 -12.59
N GLY A 88 -7.20 -3.31 -11.28
CA GLY A 88 -7.65 -4.26 -10.28
C GLY A 88 -7.57 -3.74 -8.85
N GLY A 89 -7.75 -4.67 -7.92
CA GLY A 89 -7.65 -4.42 -6.49
C GLY A 89 -8.27 -5.53 -5.67
N THR A 90 -8.07 -5.48 -4.37
CA THR A 90 -8.69 -6.39 -3.42
C THR A 90 -9.14 -5.64 -2.17
N ALA A 91 -10.23 -6.09 -1.57
CA ALA A 91 -10.64 -5.62 -0.24
C ALA A 91 -9.71 -6.16 0.86
N CYS A 92 -8.92 -7.22 0.57
CA CYS A 92 -7.95 -7.79 1.49
C CYS A 92 -6.67 -6.95 1.51
N GLY A 93 -6.66 -5.90 2.33
CA GLY A 93 -5.49 -5.03 2.54
C GLY A 93 -5.10 -4.93 4.01
N GLY A 94 -4.55 -3.78 4.40
CA GLY A 94 -4.09 -3.54 5.77
C GLY A 94 -5.22 -3.60 6.81
N ALA A 95 -6.45 -3.23 6.45
CA ALA A 95 -7.58 -3.30 7.37
C ALA A 95 -8.00 -4.76 7.65
N THR A 96 -7.84 -5.66 6.67
CA THR A 96 -8.08 -7.09 6.85
C THR A 96 -7.04 -7.70 7.79
N PHE A 97 -5.76 -7.41 7.58
CA PHE A 97 -4.69 -7.82 8.49
C PHE A 97 -4.98 -7.33 9.92
N LEU A 98 -5.16 -6.01 10.10
CA LEU A 98 -5.40 -5.41 11.41
C LEU A 98 -6.66 -5.94 12.08
N GLY A 99 -7.76 -6.07 11.35
CA GLY A 99 -9.04 -6.53 11.88
C GLY A 99 -8.97 -7.98 12.37
N LEU A 100 -8.43 -8.89 11.54
CA LEU A 100 -8.29 -10.30 11.90
C LEU A 100 -7.27 -10.49 13.04
N ALA A 101 -6.11 -9.84 12.94
CA ALA A 101 -5.07 -10.00 13.95
C ALA A 101 -5.53 -9.48 15.32
N ARG A 102 -6.28 -8.37 15.37
CA ARG A 102 -6.95 -7.89 16.59
C ARG A 102 -7.95 -8.90 17.15
N ALA A 103 -8.80 -9.46 16.29
CA ALA A 103 -9.82 -10.42 16.72
C ALA A 103 -9.22 -11.73 17.26
N LEU A 104 -8.12 -12.20 16.66
CA LEU A 104 -7.50 -13.48 17.00
C LEU A 104 -6.51 -13.39 18.16
N THR A 105 -5.84 -12.25 18.36
CA THR A 105 -4.77 -12.09 19.35
C THR A 105 -5.14 -11.18 20.52
N GLY A 106 -6.17 -10.34 20.37
CA GLY A 106 -6.54 -9.29 21.33
C GLY A 106 -5.63 -8.06 21.31
N LEU A 107 -4.50 -8.10 20.60
CA LEU A 107 -3.56 -6.97 20.49
C LEU A 107 -4.14 -5.86 19.64
N ARG A 108 -3.89 -4.61 20.02
CA ARG A 108 -4.44 -3.42 19.31
C ARG A 108 -3.37 -2.62 18.59
N ASP A 109 -2.14 -2.65 19.06
CA ASP A 109 -1.05 -1.90 18.45
C ASP A 109 -0.50 -2.60 17.20
N PHE A 110 -0.20 -1.82 16.17
CA PHE A 110 0.28 -2.37 14.89
C PHE A 110 1.68 -2.96 15.00
N HIS A 111 2.59 -2.32 15.75
CA HIS A 111 3.95 -2.80 15.92
C HIS A 111 4.02 -4.05 16.80
N GLU A 112 3.15 -4.15 17.82
CA GLU A 112 3.01 -5.39 18.60
C GLU A 112 2.54 -6.55 17.72
N LEU A 113 1.56 -6.31 16.84
CA LEU A 113 1.07 -7.31 15.89
C LEU A 113 2.17 -7.77 14.92
N LEU A 114 2.96 -6.84 14.36
CA LEU A 114 4.09 -7.17 13.51
C LEU A 114 5.18 -7.96 14.27
N SER A 115 5.46 -7.56 15.51
CA SER A 115 6.43 -8.25 16.37
C SER A 115 5.97 -9.66 16.76
N LEU A 116 4.66 -9.87 16.90
CA LEU A 116 4.09 -11.20 17.09
C LEU A 116 4.20 -12.04 15.82
N ALA A 117 3.84 -11.47 14.66
CA ALA A 117 3.93 -12.14 13.37
C ALA A 117 5.37 -12.58 13.05
N ALA A 118 6.37 -11.75 13.33
CA ALA A 118 7.78 -12.04 13.09
C ALA A 118 8.34 -13.22 13.92
N ARG A 119 7.69 -13.55 15.04
CA ARG A 119 8.05 -14.69 15.92
C ARG A 119 7.14 -15.90 15.71
N GLY A 120 6.09 -15.76 14.91
CA GLY A 120 5.14 -16.82 14.61
C GLY A 120 5.69 -17.83 13.61
N ASP A 121 5.04 -18.99 13.56
CA ASP A 121 5.30 -20.00 12.54
C ASP A 121 3.97 -20.37 11.89
N ASN A 122 3.80 -19.97 10.62
CA ASN A 122 2.55 -20.11 9.89
C ASN A 122 2.19 -21.57 9.62
N ARG A 123 3.15 -22.50 9.65
CA ARG A 123 2.92 -23.95 9.44
C ARG A 123 2.04 -24.58 10.50
N ASN A 124 1.89 -23.95 11.67
CA ASN A 124 0.98 -24.41 12.72
C ASN A 124 -0.49 -24.12 12.42
N VAL A 125 -0.79 -23.34 11.36
CA VAL A 125 -2.14 -22.87 11.03
C VAL A 125 -2.45 -23.12 9.55
N ASP A 126 -1.52 -22.80 8.66
CA ASP A 126 -1.66 -22.98 7.22
C ASP A 126 -1.52 -24.46 6.85
N LYS A 127 -2.42 -24.94 5.99
CA LYS A 127 -2.24 -26.22 5.31
C LYS A 127 -1.44 -26.00 4.03
N THR A 128 -0.30 -26.67 3.91
CA THR A 128 0.56 -26.61 2.73
C THR A 128 0.12 -27.63 1.67
N VAL A 129 0.63 -27.49 0.44
CA VAL A 129 0.40 -28.49 -0.62
C VAL A 129 0.95 -29.86 -0.22
N GLY A 130 2.06 -29.91 0.52
CA GLY A 130 2.65 -31.14 1.05
C GLY A 130 1.72 -31.86 2.05
N ASP A 131 0.98 -31.11 2.87
CA ASP A 131 -0.01 -31.69 3.81
C ASP A 131 -1.21 -32.31 3.09
N ILE A 132 -1.49 -31.90 1.84
CA ILE A 132 -2.62 -32.39 1.04
C ILE A 132 -2.23 -33.63 0.25
N TYR A 133 -1.09 -33.58 -0.44
CA TYR A 133 -0.71 -34.62 -1.39
C TYR A 133 0.24 -35.66 -0.81
N GLY A 134 0.84 -35.41 0.36
CA GLY A 134 2.00 -36.16 0.84
C GLY A 134 3.21 -35.90 -0.06
N SER A 135 4.39 -35.80 0.55
CA SER A 135 5.64 -35.91 -0.20
C SER A 135 5.81 -37.33 -0.75
#